data_AF-A0AAW0JX08-F1
#
_entry.id   AF-A0AAW0JX08-F1
#
_cell.length_a   1.000
_cell.length_b   1.000
_cell.length_c   1.000
_cell.angle_alpha   90.00
_cell.angle_beta   90.00
_cell.angle_gamma   90.00
#
_symmetry.space_group_name_H-M   'P 1'
#
loop_
_entity.id
_entity.type
_entity.pdbx_description
1 polymer ?
#
loop_
_entity_poly.entity_id
_entity_poly.type
_entity_poly.pdbx_seq_one_letter_code
_entity_poly.pdbx_strand_id
1 'polypeptide(L)'
;MAQSTIIEKQVLTVAKAMEDKLDKEISALDRLDLDDLEVLKERRLQQMKKMAEKWSRWISLGHSEYTEIFSEKDFFSTIKASDLL
;
A
#
# COMPACT_ATOMS: atom_id res chain seq x y z
N MET A 1 -42.83 9.81 16.56
CA MET A 1 -43.17 9.28 15.23
C MET A 1 -42.40 9.99 14.10
N ALA A 2 -42.48 11.32 13.96
CA ALA A 2 -41.79 12.06 12.89
C ALA A 2 -40.24 12.00 12.90
N GLN A 3 -39.61 11.87 14.07
CA GLN A 3 -38.14 11.80 14.16
C GLN A 3 -37.58 10.42 13.73
N SER A 4 -38.34 9.34 13.95
CA SER A 4 -37.97 7.97 13.53
C SER A 4 -37.93 7.84 12.00
N THR A 5 -38.89 8.45 11.31
CA THR A 5 -38.99 8.37 9.85
C THR A 5 -37.92 9.18 9.13
N ILE A 6 -37.35 10.20 9.77
CA ILE A 6 -36.22 10.98 9.24
C ILE A 6 -34.92 10.17 9.31
N ILE A 7 -34.66 9.52 10.45
CA ILE A 7 -33.48 8.66 10.63
C ILE A 7 -33.53 7.48 9.67
N GLU A 8 -34.69 6.84 9.53
CA GLU A 8 -34.89 5.74 8.59
C GLU A 8 -34.57 6.15 7.14
N LYS A 9 -35.04 7.33 6.70
CA LYS A 9 -34.72 7.87 5.37
C LYS A 9 -33.24 8.17 5.18
N GLN A 10 -32.56 8.71 6.20
CA GLN A 10 -31.13 8.97 6.14
C GLN A 10 -30.32 7.67 6.04
N VAL A 11 -30.66 6.67 6.86
CA VAL A 11 -30.03 5.35 6.81
C VAL A 11 -30.24 4.70 5.44
N LEU A 12 -31.46 4.76 4.90
CA LEU A 12 -31.76 4.24 3.56
C LEU A 12 -30.94 4.94 2.47
N THR A 13 -30.73 6.26 2.60
CA THR A 13 -29.95 7.05 1.64
C THR A 13 -28.47 6.66 1.67
N VAL A 14 -27.90 6.50 2.87
CA VAL A 14 -26.50 6.06 3.04
C VAL A 14 -26.32 4.63 2.52
N ALA A 15 -27.24 3.73 2.87
CA ALA A 15 -27.21 2.34 2.42
C ALA A 15 -27.23 2.26 0.88
N LYS A 16 -28.11 3.04 0.23
CA LYS A 16 -28.19 3.10 -1.23
C LYS A 16 -26.93 3.68 -1.87
N ALA A 17 -26.35 4.73 -1.29
CA ALA A 17 -25.10 5.28 -1.77
C ALA A 17 -23.93 4.28 -1.65
N MET A 18 -23.93 3.43 -0.62
CA MET A 18 -22.95 2.36 -0.46
C MET A 18 -23.18 1.22 -1.47
N GLU A 19 -24.43 0.82 -1.69
CA GLU A 19 -24.83 -0.16 -2.71
C GLU A 19 -24.41 0.30 -4.11
N ASP A 20 -24.77 1.54 -4.49
CA ASP A 20 -24.39 2.14 -5.78
C ASP A 20 -22.86 2.18 -5.98
N LYS A 21 -22.09 2.35 -4.90
CA LYS A 21 -20.63 2.30 -4.96
C LYS A 21 -20.14 0.88 -5.20
N LEU A 22 -20.72 -0.10 -4.49
CA LEU A 22 -20.34 -1.51 -4.62
C LEU A 22 -20.66 -2.04 -6.02
N ASP A 23 -21.84 -1.71 -6.57
CA ASP A 23 -22.24 -2.08 -7.93
C ASP A 23 -21.30 -1.51 -9.00
N LYS A 24 -20.80 -0.29 -8.80
CA LYS A 24 -19.80 0.32 -9.68
C LYS A 24 -18.48 -0.43 -9.63
N GLU A 25 -18.03 -0.81 -8.44
CA GLU A 25 -16.79 -1.59 -8.28
C GLU A 25 -16.93 -2.98 -8.91
N ILE A 26 -18.06 -3.67 -8.70
CA ILE A 26 -18.37 -4.95 -9.36
C ILE A 26 -18.37 -4.80 -10.88
N SER A 27 -19.08 -3.78 -11.40
CA SER A 27 -19.12 -3.50 -12.83
C SER A 27 -17.75 -3.18 -13.42
N ALA A 28 -16.87 -2.52 -12.66
CA ALA A 28 -15.51 -2.25 -13.08
C ALA A 28 -14.68 -3.54 -13.12
N LEU A 29 -14.87 -4.45 -12.15
CA LEU A 29 -14.21 -5.75 -12.13
C LEU A 29 -14.67 -6.65 -13.29
N ASP A 30 -15.96 -6.65 -13.63
CA ASP A 30 -16.49 -7.43 -14.75
C ASP A 30 -16.00 -6.92 -16.12
N ARG A 31 -15.61 -5.64 -16.19
CA ARG A 31 -15.07 -5.00 -17.39
C ARG A 31 -13.55 -5.06 -17.49
N LEU A 32 -12.86 -5.60 -16.48
CA LEU A 32 -11.41 -5.81 -16.54
C LEU A 32 -11.10 -6.69 -17.75
N ASP A 33 -10.39 -6.11 -18.72
CA ASP A 33 -9.90 -6.86 -19.86
C ASP A 33 -8.50 -7.43 -19.59
N LEU A 34 -7.99 -8.17 -20.58
CA LEU A 34 -6.66 -8.77 -20.48
C LEU A 34 -5.55 -7.72 -20.39
N ASP A 35 -5.72 -6.54 -20.99
CA ASP A 35 -4.71 -5.48 -21.01
C ASP A 35 -4.62 -4.82 -19.63
N ASP A 36 -5.75 -4.53 -18.98
CA ASP A 36 -5.78 -4.02 -17.61
C ASP A 36 -5.09 -4.97 -16.61
N LEU A 37 -5.31 -6.28 -16.78
CA LEU A 37 -4.66 -7.30 -15.96
C LEU A 37 -3.15 -7.35 -16.19
N GLU A 38 -2.69 -7.22 -17.44
CA GLU A 38 -1.26 -7.14 -17.75
C GLU A 38 -0.61 -5.88 -17.15
N VAL A 39 -1.29 -4.72 -17.21
CA VAL A 39 -0.83 -3.50 -16.54
C VAL A 39 -0.70 -3.70 -15.02
N LEU A 40 -1.67 -4.39 -14.40
CA LEU A 40 -1.63 -4.68 -12.97
C LEU A 40 -0.48 -5.62 -12.60
N LYS A 41 -0.25 -6.66 -13.42
CA LYS A 41 0.88 -7.59 -13.24
C LYS A 41 2.21 -6.86 -13.35
N GLU A 42 2.39 -6.04 -14.39
CA GLU A 42 3.63 -5.29 -14.61
C GLU A 42 3.88 -4.32 -13.45
N ARG A 43 2.85 -3.60 -12.99
CA ARG A 43 2.96 -2.73 -11.81
C ARG A 43 3.40 -3.50 -10.56
N ARG A 44 2.82 -4.67 -10.31
CA ARG A 44 3.21 -5.52 -9.17
C ARG A 44 4.64 -6.02 -9.31
N LEU A 45 5.03 -6.46 -10.50
CA LEU A 45 6.38 -6.93 -10.78
C LEU A 45 7.41 -5.81 -10.55
N GLN A 46 7.13 -4.59 -11.02
CA GLN A 46 8.00 -3.43 -10.77
C GLN A 46 8.13 -3.10 -9.28
N GLN A 47 7.03 -3.15 -8.53
CA GLN A 47 7.08 -2.95 -7.07
C GLN A 47 7.91 -4.02 -6.38
N MET A 48 7.76 -5.29 -6.76
CA MET A 48 8.54 -6.40 -6.23
C MET A 48 10.03 -6.25 -6.56
N LYS A 49 10.37 -5.88 -7.79
CA LYS A 49 11.77 -5.62 -8.21
C LYS A 49 12.39 -4.49 -7.38
N LYS A 50 11.70 -3.35 -7.25
CA LYS A 50 12.16 -2.22 -6.43
C LYS A 50 12.37 -2.62 -4.97
N MET A 51 11.46 -3.44 -4.43
CA MET A 51 11.59 -3.94 -3.07
C MET A 51 12.79 -4.88 -2.93
N ALA A 52 12.98 -5.81 -3.87
CA ALA A 52 14.12 -6.71 -3.87
C ALA A 52 15.46 -5.96 -3.96
N GLU A 53 15.56 -4.93 -4.81
CA GLU A 53 16.72 -4.05 -4.90
C GLU A 53 17.00 -3.33 -3.58
N LYS A 54 15.95 -2.77 -2.95
CA LYS A 54 16.06 -2.10 -1.65
C LYS A 54 16.54 -3.06 -0.56
N TRP A 55 15.96 -4.27 -0.50
CA TRP A 55 16.37 -5.32 0.43
C TRP A 55 17.81 -5.76 0.20
N SER A 56 18.22 -5.99 -1.05
CA SER A 56 19.59 -6.35 -1.39
C SER A 56 20.57 -5.26 -0.94
N ARG A 57 20.24 -3.99 -1.18
CA ARG A 57 21.02 -2.85 -0.70
C ARG A 57 21.12 -2.84 0.83
N TRP A 58 20.00 -3.05 1.53
CA TRP A 58 20.01 -3.11 2.99
C TRP A 58 20.90 -4.23 3.51
N ILE A 59 20.79 -5.44 2.96
CA ILE A 59 21.66 -6.55 3.33
C ILE A 59 23.13 -6.19 3.07
N SER A 60 23.45 -5.55 1.94
CA SER A 60 24.84 -5.13 1.63
C SER A 60 25.40 -4.07 2.58
N LEU A 61 24.54 -3.30 3.25
CA LEU A 61 24.92 -2.32 4.27
C LEU A 61 25.00 -2.95 5.68
N GLY A 62 24.83 -4.27 5.80
CA GLY A 62 24.88 -4.98 7.07
C GLY A 62 23.57 -4.94 7.86
N HIS A 63 22.45 -4.48 7.27
CA HIS A 63 21.15 -4.61 7.91
C HIS A 63 20.80 -6.11 8.08
N SER A 64 20.05 -6.44 9.13
CA SER A 64 19.73 -7.80 9.61
C SER A 64 20.85 -8.52 10.37
N GLU A 65 22.03 -7.91 10.48
CA GLU A 65 23.13 -8.40 11.32
C GLU A 65 23.37 -7.46 12.51
N TYR A 66 23.89 -8.01 13.60
CA TYR A 66 24.36 -7.20 14.73
C TYR A 66 25.80 -6.78 14.46
N THR A 67 26.06 -5.47 14.45
CA THR A 67 27.40 -4.92 14.25
C THR A 67 27.67 -3.83 15.28
N GLU A 68 28.80 -3.94 15.96
CA GLU A 68 29.28 -2.91 16.90
C GLU A 68 30.10 -1.85 16.15
N ILE A 69 29.75 -0.57 16.35
CA ILE A 69 30.48 0.56 15.77
C ILE A 69 31.11 1.36 16.90
N PHE A 70 32.45 1.35 16.94
CA PHE A 70 33.20 1.90 18.07
C PHE A 70 33.58 3.38 17.90
N SER A 71 33.52 3.91 16.68
CA SER A 71 33.86 5.31 16.40
C SER A 71 32.61 6.12 16.05
N GLU A 72 32.52 7.34 16.61
CA GLU A 72 31.44 8.27 16.33
C GLU A 72 31.38 8.65 14.84
N LYS A 73 32.54 8.79 14.19
CA LYS A 73 32.63 9.07 12.76
C LYS A 73 31.99 7.95 11.93
N ASP A 74 32.31 6.70 12.25
CA ASP A 74 31.79 5.55 11.51
C ASP A 74 30.29 5.36 11.80
N PHE A 75 29.85 5.66 13.02
CA PHE A 75 28.44 5.67 13.38
C PHE A 75 27.65 6.63 12.47
N PHE A 76 28.12 7.87 12.33
CA PHE A 76 27.46 8.85 11.45
C PHE A 76 27.50 8.47 9.97
N SER A 77 28.56 7.81 9.49
CA SER A 77 28.58 7.33 8.10
C SER A 77 27.59 6.19 7.87
N THR A 78 27.47 5.25 8.81
CA THR A 78 26.59 4.09 8.69
C THR A 78 25.12 4.50 8.75
N ILE A 79 24.73 5.37 9.69
CA ILE A 79 23.33 5.82 9.79
C ILE A 79 22.90 6.65 8.57
N LYS A 80 23.80 7.47 8.02
CA LYS A 80 23.49 8.29 6.82
C LYS A 80 23.36 7.46 5.54
N ALA A 81 24.01 6.31 5.49
CA ALA A 81 23.90 5.38 4.37
C ALA A 81 22.63 4.50 4.43
N SER A 82 21.99 4.45 5.60
CA SER A 82 20.78 3.67 5.87
C SER A 82 19.52 4.50 5.65
N ASP A 83 18.59 4.01 4.83
CA ASP A 83 17.25 4.62 4.64
C ASP A 83 16.27 4.30 5.79
N LEU A 84 16.69 3.58 6.84
CA LEU A 84 15.83 3.04 7.89
C LEU A 84 15.72 3.91 9.17
N LEU A 85 16.33 5.11 9.17
CA LEU A 85 16.29 6.09 10.25
C LEU A 85 15.98 7.48 9.67
#